data_AF-A0A1F6SF44-F1
#
_entry.id   AF-A0A1F6SF44-F1
#
_cell.length_a   1.000
_cell.length_b   1.000
_cell.length_c   1.000
_cell.angle_alpha   90.00
_cell.angle_beta   90.00
_cell.angle_gamma   90.00
#
_symmetry.space_group_name_H-M   'P 1'
#
loop_
_entity.id
_entity.type
_entity.pdbx_description
1 polymer ?
#
loop_
_entity_poly.entity_id
_entity_poly.type
_entity_poly.pdbx_seq_one_letter_code
_entity_poly.pdbx_strand_id
1 'polypeptide(L)'
;MDWKKILYISVIIAVTIVGIVVYKYFSTTQKSNTSVSGWFIGNQIWNGDIYVTGDVEILGNLTVLPGATIKFSVGDDRHKGDEVPTDGFNDKDPTRLKSYTTTHSSLFVLKKFIAKGTKDRPIIFTSAASKPNLADWEAIIFQGDGSIVENIIVEYTRNGINPIGEQPNSVIQNSISRHAMWGAISAANSNIKIINNNLSDAGHEGIDLKFNGNQEVVGNTINDCHTGIASIAGSQLIKNNIITNCGDGVYIDAQSSATSINNTFVPAPAESQRIWRYGNYTIPVFGGPEI
;
A
#
# COMPACT_ATOMS: atom_id res chain seq x y z
N MET A 1 -54.11 -1.60 7.84
CA MET A 1 -53.24 -0.74 7.03
C MET A 1 -53.30 -1.25 5.59
N ASP A 2 -53.62 -0.41 4.61
CA ASP A 2 -53.79 -0.82 3.21
C ASP A 2 -52.43 -1.20 2.60
N TRP A 3 -52.26 -2.46 2.19
CA TRP A 3 -51.00 -3.01 1.68
C TRP A 3 -50.48 -2.23 0.46
N LYS A 4 -51.37 -1.61 -0.33
CA LYS A 4 -50.98 -0.76 -1.45
C LYS A 4 -50.28 0.50 -0.97
N LYS A 5 -50.79 1.14 0.10
CA LYS A 5 -50.15 2.33 0.69
C LYS A 5 -48.78 1.99 1.28
N ILE A 6 -48.63 0.83 1.92
CA ILE A 6 -47.34 0.35 2.42
C ILE A 6 -46.37 0.16 1.24
N LEU A 7 -46.81 -0.51 0.17
CA LEU A 7 -46.00 -0.73 -1.01
C LEU A 7 -45.58 0.60 -1.67
N TYR A 8 -46.49 1.56 -1.83
CA TYR A 8 -46.17 2.88 -2.39
C TYR A 8 -45.12 3.61 -1.55
N ILE A 9 -45.27 3.62 -0.21
CA ILE A 9 -44.29 4.25 0.69
C ILE A 9 -42.93 3.55 0.58
N SER A 10 -42.90 2.21 0.59
CA SER A 10 -41.67 1.45 0.45
C SER A 10 -40.96 1.71 -0.88
N VAL A 11 -41.70 1.82 -1.99
CA VAL A 11 -41.13 2.16 -3.31
C VAL A 11 -40.56 3.57 -3.31
N ILE A 12 -41.27 4.57 -2.76
CA ILE A 12 -40.76 5.94 -2.66
C ILE A 12 -39.47 5.97 -1.85
N ILE A 13 -39.44 5.32 -0.69
CA ILE A 13 -38.24 5.23 0.15
C ILE A 13 -37.08 4.59 -0.62
N ALA A 14 -37.33 3.48 -1.31
CA ALA A 14 -36.29 2.81 -2.11
C ALA A 14 -35.75 3.72 -3.22
N VAL A 15 -36.63 4.39 -3.98
CA VAL A 15 -36.22 5.33 -5.06
C VAL A 15 -35.44 6.51 -4.49
N THR A 16 -35.85 7.06 -3.34
CA THR A 16 -35.12 8.15 -2.68
C THR A 16 -33.75 7.69 -2.20
N ILE A 17 -33.64 6.51 -1.57
CA ILE A 17 -32.35 5.95 -1.14
C ILE A 17 -31.42 5.75 -2.34
N VAL A 18 -31.93 5.14 -3.42
CA VAL A 18 -31.16 4.95 -4.66
C VAL A 18 -30.73 6.30 -5.24
N GLY A 19 -31.63 7.29 -5.29
CA GLY A 19 -31.31 8.64 -5.77
C GLY A 19 -30.20 9.31 -4.95
N ILE A 20 -30.21 9.17 -3.62
CA ILE A 20 -29.17 9.69 -2.73
C ILE A 20 -27.84 8.97 -2.96
N VAL A 21 -27.85 7.64 -3.09
CA VAL A 21 -26.64 6.84 -3.34
C VAL A 21 -26.02 7.22 -4.68
N VAL A 22 -26.83 7.31 -5.74
CA VAL A 22 -26.40 7.74 -7.08
C VAL A 22 -25.81 9.15 -7.02
N TYR A 23 -26.50 10.10 -6.39
CA TYR A 23 -25.99 11.45 -6.21
C TYR A 23 -24.64 11.47 -5.49
N LYS A 24 -24.52 10.74 -4.37
CA LYS A 24 -23.25 10.64 -3.63
C LYS A 24 -22.13 10.03 -4.48
N TYR A 25 -22.42 8.99 -5.25
CA TYR A 25 -21.44 8.29 -6.09
C TYR A 25 -20.78 9.21 -7.12
N PHE A 26 -21.50 10.21 -7.62
CA PHE A 26 -20.97 11.22 -8.55
C PHE A 26 -20.51 12.52 -7.85
N SER A 27 -20.70 12.64 -6.53
CA SER A 27 -20.29 13.81 -5.76
C SER A 27 -18.80 13.78 -5.40
N THR A 28 -18.27 14.94 -5.00
CA THR A 28 -16.93 15.07 -4.43
C THR A 28 -17.04 15.70 -3.04
N THR A 29 -16.47 15.04 -2.02
CA THR A 29 -16.44 15.53 -0.64
C THR A 29 -15.03 15.97 -0.26
N GLN A 30 -14.91 17.12 0.41
CA GLN A 30 -13.63 17.60 0.94
C GLN A 30 -13.52 17.28 2.43
N LYS A 31 -12.34 16.85 2.88
CA LYS A 31 -11.99 16.60 4.28
C LYS A 31 -10.67 17.31 4.60
N SER A 32 -10.61 17.97 5.75
CA SER A 32 -9.40 18.65 6.20
C SER A 32 -9.35 18.69 7.71
N ASN A 33 -8.17 18.46 8.30
CA ASN A 33 -7.93 18.59 9.75
C ASN A 33 -8.96 17.82 10.58
N THR A 34 -9.16 16.54 10.25
CA THR A 34 -10.30 15.76 10.76
C THR A 34 -9.99 14.28 10.86
N SER A 35 -10.84 13.54 11.55
CA SER A 35 -10.77 12.09 11.65
C SER A 35 -11.68 11.41 10.63
N VAL A 36 -11.24 10.25 10.12
CA VAL A 36 -11.98 9.46 9.14
C VAL A 36 -11.90 7.98 9.48
N SER A 37 -13.01 7.28 9.24
CA SER A 37 -13.11 5.82 9.20
C SER A 37 -14.34 5.45 8.36
N GLY A 38 -14.34 4.25 7.80
CA GLY A 38 -15.48 3.65 7.15
C GLY A 38 -15.59 3.97 5.67
N TRP A 39 -16.82 3.97 5.18
CA TRP A 39 -17.12 3.92 3.76
C TRP A 39 -17.43 5.30 3.21
N PHE A 40 -16.72 5.68 2.15
CA PHE A 40 -16.91 6.94 1.45
C PHE A 40 -17.44 6.65 0.04
N ILE A 41 -18.72 6.91 -0.19
CA ILE A 41 -19.34 6.82 -1.52
C ILE A 41 -19.06 8.11 -2.28
N GLY A 42 -18.45 8.00 -3.46
CA GLY A 42 -18.06 9.13 -4.31
C GLY A 42 -16.63 9.61 -4.08
N ASN A 43 -16.24 10.66 -4.81
CA ASN A 43 -14.87 11.14 -4.79
C ASN A 43 -14.54 11.87 -3.49
N GLN A 44 -13.29 11.78 -3.05
CA GLN A 44 -12.77 12.45 -1.86
C GLN A 44 -11.60 13.35 -2.23
N ILE A 45 -11.52 14.53 -1.59
CA ILE A 45 -10.33 15.39 -1.59
C ILE A 45 -9.92 15.61 -0.14
N TRP A 46 -8.68 15.24 0.19
CA TRP A 46 -8.13 15.34 1.53
C TRP A 46 -7.01 16.37 1.60
N ASN A 47 -6.96 17.13 2.70
CA ASN A 47 -5.97 18.17 2.94
C ASN A 47 -5.62 18.29 4.43
N GLY A 48 -4.47 18.89 4.75
CA GLY A 48 -4.02 19.10 6.13
C GLY A 48 -3.83 17.78 6.87
N ASP A 49 -4.16 17.76 8.17
CA ASP A 49 -3.99 16.58 9.01
C ASP A 49 -5.24 15.69 8.96
N ILE A 50 -5.11 14.46 8.47
CA ILE A 50 -6.19 13.46 8.50
C ILE A 50 -5.81 12.35 9.47
N TYR A 51 -6.68 12.07 10.43
CA TYR A 51 -6.49 10.98 11.37
C TYR A 51 -7.39 9.80 11.02
N VAL A 52 -6.81 8.71 10.53
CA VAL A 52 -7.51 7.48 10.17
C VAL A 52 -7.67 6.64 11.43
N THR A 53 -8.91 6.37 11.86
CA THR A 53 -9.22 5.68 13.13
C THR A 53 -9.56 4.19 12.98
N GLY A 54 -9.57 3.71 11.74
CA GLY A 54 -9.92 2.34 11.34
C GLY A 54 -9.93 2.24 9.83
N ASP A 55 -10.39 1.12 9.27
CA ASP A 55 -10.40 0.94 7.82
C ASP A 55 -11.16 2.03 7.09
N VAL A 56 -10.55 2.55 6.04
CA VAL A 56 -11.16 3.51 5.12
C VAL A 56 -11.32 2.89 3.74
N GLU A 57 -12.56 2.81 3.28
CA GLU A 57 -12.91 2.34 1.94
C GLU A 57 -13.51 3.49 1.13
N ILE A 58 -12.80 3.95 0.10
CA ILE A 58 -13.27 5.00 -0.80
C ILE A 58 -13.79 4.35 -2.07
N LEU A 59 -15.11 4.33 -2.23
CA LEU A 59 -15.83 3.83 -3.41
C LEU A 59 -15.88 4.87 -4.54
N GLY A 60 -14.75 5.53 -4.77
CA GLY A 60 -14.57 6.66 -5.68
C GLY A 60 -13.09 6.97 -5.88
N ASN A 61 -12.78 8.15 -6.43
CA ASN A 61 -11.39 8.62 -6.49
C ASN A 61 -10.99 9.24 -5.15
N LEU A 62 -9.72 9.13 -4.78
CA LEU A 62 -9.12 9.90 -3.69
C LEU A 62 -8.06 10.84 -4.27
N THR A 63 -8.17 12.13 -3.96
CA THR A 63 -7.11 13.11 -4.18
C THR A 63 -6.59 13.61 -2.83
N VAL A 64 -5.28 13.53 -2.60
CA VAL A 64 -4.64 14.09 -1.40
C VAL A 64 -3.79 15.29 -1.83
N LEU A 65 -4.03 16.45 -1.23
CA LEU A 65 -3.37 17.70 -1.60
C LEU A 65 -1.94 17.81 -1.02
N PRO A 66 -1.01 18.51 -1.71
CA PRO A 66 0.37 18.67 -1.24
C PRO A 66 0.51 19.18 0.20
N GLY A 67 1.40 18.56 0.96
CA GLY A 67 1.65 18.92 2.36
C GLY A 67 0.64 18.36 3.37
N ALA A 68 -0.30 17.51 2.95
CA ALA A 68 -1.18 16.79 3.87
C ALA A 68 -0.40 15.73 4.65
N THR A 69 -0.81 15.48 5.89
CA THR A 69 -0.29 14.40 6.74
C THR A 69 -1.45 13.48 7.13
N ILE A 70 -1.37 12.22 6.74
CA ILE A 70 -2.35 11.18 7.01
C ILE A 70 -1.77 10.25 8.07
N LYS A 71 -2.36 10.24 9.26
CA LYS A 71 -1.91 9.46 10.41
C LYS A 71 -2.87 8.32 10.69
N PHE A 72 -2.36 7.11 10.77
CA PHE A 72 -3.15 5.91 11.03
C PHE A 72 -3.08 5.52 12.50
N SER A 73 -4.22 5.31 13.13
CA SER A 73 -4.27 4.79 14.50
C SER A 73 -3.74 3.36 14.54
N VAL A 74 -3.00 3.05 15.60
CA VAL A 74 -2.75 1.65 15.99
C VAL A 74 -4.04 1.13 16.61
N GLY A 75 -4.65 0.15 15.97
CA GLY A 75 -6.03 -0.26 16.24
C GLY A 75 -6.93 -0.05 15.02
N ASP A 76 -7.99 -0.86 14.93
CA ASP A 76 -9.03 -0.77 13.91
C ASP A 76 -10.41 -0.72 14.57
N ASP A 77 -11.29 0.13 14.06
CA ASP A 77 -12.68 0.31 14.49
C ASP A 77 -13.70 -0.43 13.60
N ARG A 78 -13.24 -1.18 12.59
CA ARG A 78 -14.09 -1.94 11.64
C ARG A 78 -13.97 -3.45 11.77
N HIS A 79 -12.88 -3.96 12.32
CA HIS A 79 -12.53 -5.38 12.44
C HIS A 79 -12.63 -6.15 11.13
N LYS A 80 -12.19 -5.54 10.02
CA LYS A 80 -12.16 -6.19 8.69
C LYS A 80 -10.75 -6.63 8.33
N GLY A 81 -10.61 -7.39 7.26
CA GLY A 81 -9.34 -7.95 6.83
C GLY A 81 -9.38 -9.46 6.84
N ASP A 82 -8.64 -10.02 5.88
CA ASP A 82 -8.49 -11.45 5.69
C ASP A 82 -7.08 -11.89 6.08
N GLU A 83 -6.92 -13.17 6.35
CA GLU A 83 -5.60 -13.75 6.54
C GLU A 83 -4.89 -13.90 5.19
N VAL A 84 -3.59 -13.62 5.16
CA VAL A 84 -2.75 -13.90 4.00
C VAL A 84 -2.26 -15.36 4.09
N PRO A 85 -2.43 -16.17 3.02
CA PRO A 85 -1.92 -17.54 2.98
C PRO A 85 -0.40 -17.61 3.19
N THR A 86 0.04 -18.76 3.70
CA THR A 86 1.45 -19.09 3.83
C THR A 86 2.12 -19.21 2.46
N ASP A 87 3.33 -18.66 2.31
CA ASP A 87 4.13 -18.71 1.07
C ASP A 87 5.55 -19.25 1.27
N GLY A 88 5.86 -19.79 2.45
CA GLY A 88 7.17 -20.28 2.85
C GLY A 88 8.06 -19.21 3.49
N PHE A 89 7.80 -17.92 3.24
CA PHE A 89 8.51 -16.82 3.88
C PHE A 89 7.74 -16.27 5.08
N ASN A 90 6.41 -16.16 4.94
CA ASN A 90 5.54 -15.57 5.96
C ASN A 90 4.93 -16.61 6.94
N ASP A 91 5.29 -17.89 6.88
CA ASP A 91 4.58 -18.97 7.57
C ASP A 91 4.36 -18.73 9.07
N LYS A 92 5.41 -18.24 9.74
CA LYS A 92 5.43 -17.88 11.18
C LYS A 92 5.12 -16.41 11.46
N ASP A 93 4.85 -15.60 10.44
CA ASP A 93 4.58 -14.18 10.59
C ASP A 93 3.19 -13.93 11.19
N PRO A 94 3.07 -13.39 12.41
CA PRO A 94 1.77 -13.09 13.02
C PRO A 94 1.02 -11.97 12.30
N THR A 95 1.69 -11.10 11.55
CA THR A 95 1.07 -10.00 10.81
C THR A 95 0.29 -10.46 9.57
N ARG A 96 0.49 -11.71 9.14
CA ARG A 96 -0.34 -12.33 8.09
C ARG A 96 -1.71 -12.76 8.60
N LEU A 97 -1.83 -13.05 9.90
CA LEU A 97 -2.99 -13.69 10.49
C LEU A 97 -4.17 -12.73 10.61
N LYS A 98 -5.38 -13.28 10.62
CA LYS A 98 -6.61 -12.49 10.81
C LYS A 98 -6.62 -11.66 12.09
N SER A 99 -5.94 -12.13 13.15
CA SER A 99 -5.78 -11.37 14.40
C SER A 99 -5.05 -10.03 14.22
N TYR A 100 -4.15 -9.95 13.23
CA TYR A 100 -3.53 -8.69 12.83
C TYR A 100 -4.46 -7.89 11.93
N THR A 101 -4.96 -8.48 10.85
CA THR A 101 -5.69 -7.72 9.82
C THR A 101 -6.96 -7.08 10.36
N THR A 102 -7.65 -7.73 11.30
CA THR A 102 -8.86 -7.19 11.97
C THR A 102 -8.59 -6.21 13.12
N THR A 103 -7.35 -5.79 13.31
CA THR A 103 -6.97 -4.85 14.38
C THR A 103 -6.11 -3.69 13.90
N HIS A 104 -5.82 -3.58 12.61
CA HIS A 104 -4.98 -2.53 12.05
C HIS A 104 -5.68 -1.84 10.89
N SER A 105 -5.64 -0.51 10.87
CA SER A 105 -6.32 0.29 9.87
C SER A 105 -5.65 0.19 8.48
N SER A 106 -6.46 0.21 7.44
CA SER A 106 -6.04 0.26 6.04
C SER A 106 -6.67 1.44 5.29
N LEU A 107 -6.07 1.82 4.16
CA LEU A 107 -6.69 2.73 3.19
C LEU A 107 -6.89 2.01 1.86
N PHE A 108 -8.15 1.78 1.49
CA PHE A 108 -8.54 1.21 0.21
C PHE A 108 -9.21 2.25 -0.69
N VAL A 109 -8.71 2.41 -1.92
CA VAL A 109 -9.26 3.31 -2.95
C VAL A 109 -9.70 2.51 -4.17
N LEU A 110 -11.01 2.44 -4.41
CA LEU A 110 -11.60 1.63 -5.48
C LEU A 110 -11.31 2.18 -6.90
N LYS A 111 -11.11 3.50 -7.03
CA LYS A 111 -10.78 4.13 -8.33
C LYS A 111 -9.41 4.80 -8.28
N LYS A 112 -9.27 5.98 -8.87
CA LYS A 112 -7.97 6.66 -8.99
C LYS A 112 -7.51 7.16 -7.64
N PHE A 113 -6.25 6.90 -7.32
CA PHE A 113 -5.55 7.52 -6.22
C PHE A 113 -4.56 8.57 -6.75
N ILE A 114 -4.82 9.83 -6.43
CA ILE A 114 -4.01 10.97 -6.83
C ILE A 114 -3.41 11.60 -5.58
N ALA A 115 -2.18 11.21 -5.24
CA ALA A 115 -1.39 11.83 -4.19
C ALA A 115 -0.13 12.41 -4.83
N LYS A 116 -0.22 13.67 -5.24
CA LYS A 116 0.86 14.40 -5.90
C LYS A 116 1.35 15.51 -4.99
N GLY A 117 2.30 15.18 -4.12
CA GLY A 117 3.04 16.15 -3.34
C GLY A 117 4.02 16.95 -4.21
N THR A 118 4.78 17.82 -3.56
CA THR A 118 5.97 18.42 -4.16
C THR A 118 7.18 18.12 -3.29
N LYS A 119 8.39 18.34 -3.82
CA LYS A 119 9.64 18.17 -3.05
C LYS A 119 9.63 18.98 -1.74
N ASP A 120 9.08 20.20 -1.77
CA ASP A 120 9.03 21.10 -0.61
C ASP A 120 7.81 20.85 0.28
N ARG A 121 6.78 20.18 -0.25
CA ARG A 121 5.53 19.87 0.44
C ARG A 121 5.11 18.43 0.13
N PRO A 122 5.88 17.44 0.64
CA PRO A 122 5.53 16.04 0.44
C PRO A 122 4.20 15.72 1.15
N ILE A 123 3.51 14.70 0.67
CA ILE A 123 2.36 14.13 1.39
C ILE A 123 2.90 13.00 2.27
N ILE A 124 2.51 12.97 3.54
CA ILE A 124 3.03 11.99 4.50
C ILE A 124 1.91 11.03 4.89
N PHE A 125 2.16 9.72 4.83
CA PHE A 125 1.31 8.65 5.36
C PHE A 125 2.12 7.90 6.42
N THR A 126 1.68 7.91 7.68
CA THR A 126 2.49 7.41 8.79
C THR A 126 1.64 6.95 9.97
N SER A 127 2.26 6.30 10.96
CA SER A 127 1.61 5.94 12.22
C SER A 127 1.27 7.18 13.05
N ALA A 128 0.15 7.12 13.77
CA ALA A 128 -0.22 8.13 14.76
C ALA A 128 0.40 7.89 16.15
N ALA A 129 1.08 6.76 16.35
CA ALA A 129 1.72 6.45 17.62
C ALA A 129 2.82 7.48 17.95
N SER A 130 2.97 7.81 19.24
CA SER A 130 4.06 8.68 19.71
C SER A 130 5.44 8.03 19.56
N LYS A 131 5.47 6.69 19.50
CA LYS A 131 6.64 5.86 19.18
C LYS A 131 6.21 4.82 18.15
N PRO A 132 6.30 5.14 16.85
CA PRO A 132 5.87 4.23 15.80
C PRO A 132 6.64 2.90 15.81
N ASN A 133 5.96 1.82 15.46
CA ASN A 133 6.55 0.50 15.22
C ASN A 133 6.20 0.02 13.81
N LEU A 134 6.93 -0.98 13.33
CA LEU A 134 6.59 -1.64 12.07
C LEU A 134 5.21 -2.29 12.18
N ALA A 135 4.47 -2.27 11.07
CA ALA A 135 3.12 -2.79 11.00
C ALA A 135 2.13 -2.12 11.98
N ASP A 136 2.34 -0.84 12.32
CA ASP A 136 1.37 -0.03 13.07
C ASP A 136 0.04 0.16 12.32
N TRP A 137 0.07 0.06 10.99
CA TRP A 137 -1.08 0.08 10.10
C TRP A 137 -0.80 -0.78 8.85
N GLU A 138 -1.84 -1.13 8.11
CA GLU A 138 -1.75 -2.18 7.09
C GLU A 138 -1.06 -1.70 5.81
N ALA A 139 -1.75 -0.91 4.99
CA ALA A 139 -1.30 -0.51 3.65
C ALA A 139 -2.12 0.62 3.02
N ILE A 140 -1.57 1.20 1.95
CA ILE A 140 -2.33 1.98 0.96
C ILE A 140 -2.62 1.08 -0.24
N ILE A 141 -3.88 0.69 -0.41
CA ILE A 141 -4.34 -0.17 -1.50
C ILE A 141 -5.17 0.65 -2.48
N PHE A 142 -4.88 0.54 -3.77
CA PHE A 142 -5.65 1.23 -4.80
C PHE A 142 -5.69 0.46 -6.11
N GLN A 143 -6.79 0.58 -6.85
CA GLN A 143 -7.01 -0.24 -8.05
C GLN A 143 -7.29 0.50 -9.37
N GLY A 144 -7.62 1.80 -9.34
CA GLY A 144 -8.03 2.52 -10.56
C GLY A 144 -6.86 2.97 -11.44
N ASP A 145 -6.96 2.73 -12.75
CA ASP A 145 -5.97 3.19 -13.72
C ASP A 145 -5.90 4.73 -13.85
N GLY A 146 -4.72 5.25 -14.20
CA GLY A 146 -4.39 6.67 -14.20
C GLY A 146 -4.19 7.26 -12.79
N SER A 147 -3.81 6.42 -11.82
CA SER A 147 -3.38 6.84 -10.48
C SER A 147 -1.98 7.45 -10.52
N ILE A 148 -1.74 8.45 -9.67
CA ILE A 148 -0.47 9.17 -9.56
C ILE A 148 -0.08 9.23 -8.10
N VAL A 149 1.03 8.57 -7.77
CA VAL A 149 1.63 8.57 -6.44
C VAL A 149 3.01 9.20 -6.57
N GLU A 150 3.14 10.46 -6.17
CA GLU A 150 4.33 11.27 -6.45
C GLU A 150 4.69 12.20 -5.29
N ASN A 151 5.99 12.27 -4.95
CA ASN A 151 6.52 13.06 -3.82
C ASN A 151 5.75 12.79 -2.52
N ILE A 152 5.52 11.50 -2.22
CA ILE A 152 4.94 11.08 -0.95
C ILE A 152 5.98 10.41 -0.06
N ILE A 153 5.70 10.31 1.23
CA ILE A 153 6.46 9.55 2.22
C ILE A 153 5.49 8.58 2.89
N VAL A 154 5.79 7.28 2.85
CA VAL A 154 5.00 6.21 3.49
C VAL A 154 5.87 5.50 4.53
N GLU A 155 5.37 5.39 5.76
CA GLU A 155 6.14 4.84 6.88
C GLU A 155 5.30 3.95 7.82
N TYR A 156 5.97 2.97 8.46
CA TYR A 156 5.43 2.15 9.57
C TYR A 156 4.27 1.24 9.19
N THR A 157 4.34 0.66 7.99
CA THR A 157 3.30 -0.19 7.41
C THR A 157 3.56 -1.68 7.64
N ARG A 158 2.55 -2.52 7.45
CA ARG A 158 2.78 -3.94 7.12
C ARG A 158 3.25 -4.03 5.67
N ASN A 159 2.41 -3.58 4.73
CA ASN A 159 2.72 -3.44 3.32
C ASN A 159 2.67 -1.95 2.96
N GLY A 160 3.71 -1.40 2.34
CA GLY A 160 3.76 0.04 2.03
C GLY A 160 2.70 0.49 1.03
N ILE A 161 3.08 0.55 -0.24
CA ILE A 161 2.20 0.97 -1.34
C ILE A 161 1.78 -0.28 -2.12
N ASN A 162 0.47 -0.54 -2.22
CA ASN A 162 -0.08 -1.78 -2.74
C ASN A 162 -1.08 -1.56 -3.91
N PRO A 163 -0.59 -1.23 -5.12
CA PRO A 163 -1.44 -1.18 -6.31
C PRO A 163 -1.95 -2.57 -6.71
N ILE A 164 -3.21 -2.66 -7.11
CA ILE A 164 -3.84 -3.91 -7.61
C ILE A 164 -4.64 -3.66 -8.90
N GLY A 165 -4.87 -4.70 -9.70
CA GLY A 165 -5.61 -4.62 -10.95
C GLY A 165 -4.85 -3.99 -12.12
N GLU A 166 -5.52 -3.87 -13.25
CA GLU A 166 -4.96 -3.29 -14.48
C GLU A 166 -4.88 -1.76 -14.40
N GLN A 167 -3.65 -1.26 -14.37
CA GLN A 167 -3.27 0.14 -14.20
C GLN A 167 -2.08 0.59 -15.10
N PRO A 168 -2.09 0.33 -16.42
CA PRO A 168 -0.94 0.61 -17.31
C PRO A 168 -0.59 2.11 -17.44
N ASN A 169 -1.54 3.00 -17.11
CA ASN A 169 -1.36 4.45 -17.13
C ASN A 169 -1.06 5.04 -15.75
N SER A 170 -0.90 4.19 -14.72
CA SER A 170 -0.58 4.63 -13.37
C SER A 170 0.91 4.63 -13.10
N VAL A 171 1.33 5.44 -12.12
CA VAL A 171 2.74 5.55 -11.74
C VAL A 171 2.91 5.82 -10.23
N ILE A 172 3.88 5.14 -9.63
CA ILE A 172 4.48 5.49 -8.35
C ILE A 172 5.87 6.03 -8.66
N GLN A 173 6.11 7.31 -8.38
CA GLN A 173 7.40 7.95 -8.69
C GLN A 173 7.88 8.96 -7.68
N ASN A 174 9.20 9.19 -7.64
CA ASN A 174 9.82 10.25 -6.85
C ASN A 174 9.36 10.24 -5.37
N SER A 175 9.06 9.08 -4.82
CA SER A 175 8.47 8.92 -3.49
C SER A 175 9.39 8.11 -2.58
N ILE A 176 9.15 8.23 -1.27
CA ILE A 176 9.84 7.49 -0.23
C ILE A 176 8.86 6.49 0.39
N SER A 177 9.26 5.23 0.50
CA SER A 177 8.54 4.23 1.29
C SER A 177 9.55 3.49 2.16
N ARG A 178 9.35 3.53 3.48
CA ARG A 178 10.30 2.94 4.43
C ARG A 178 9.64 2.41 5.69
N HIS A 179 10.39 1.66 6.50
CA HIS A 179 9.87 1.08 7.74
C HIS A 179 8.62 0.23 7.46
N ALA A 180 8.72 -0.68 6.49
CA ALA A 180 7.66 -1.62 6.14
C ALA A 180 8.01 -3.00 6.71
N MET A 181 7.05 -3.67 7.36
CA MET A 181 7.29 -5.03 7.88
C MET A 181 7.47 -6.05 6.75
N TRP A 182 6.78 -5.88 5.62
CA TRP A 182 6.90 -6.69 4.42
C TRP A 182 7.52 -5.85 3.29
N GLY A 183 6.77 -5.60 2.21
CA GLY A 183 7.24 -4.87 1.04
C GLY A 183 7.08 -3.36 1.17
N ALA A 184 8.10 -2.57 0.81
CA ALA A 184 7.94 -1.11 0.69
C ALA A 184 6.97 -0.73 -0.45
N ILE A 185 7.01 -1.49 -1.55
CA ILE A 185 5.99 -1.51 -2.60
C ILE A 185 5.65 -2.97 -2.93
N SER A 186 4.40 -3.38 -2.70
CA SER A 186 3.89 -4.68 -3.17
C SER A 186 2.98 -4.46 -4.37
N ALA A 187 3.57 -4.54 -5.56
CA ALA A 187 2.87 -4.32 -6.83
C ALA A 187 2.46 -5.64 -7.50
N ALA A 188 2.43 -6.72 -6.71
CA ALA A 188 2.24 -8.10 -7.12
C ALA A 188 1.01 -8.36 -7.98
N ASN A 189 -0.02 -7.51 -7.93
CA ASN A 189 -1.26 -7.72 -8.65
C ASN A 189 -1.57 -6.59 -9.62
N SER A 190 -0.55 -5.88 -10.12
CA SER A 190 -0.73 -4.72 -11.01
C SER A 190 0.20 -4.74 -12.22
N ASN A 191 0.03 -3.76 -13.11
CA ASN A 191 0.97 -3.44 -14.18
C ASN A 191 1.36 -1.95 -14.16
N ILE A 192 1.47 -1.41 -12.95
CA ILE A 192 1.87 -0.03 -12.70
C ILE A 192 3.36 0.22 -13.04
N LYS A 193 3.71 1.49 -13.26
CA LYS A 193 5.11 1.93 -13.35
C LYS A 193 5.65 2.34 -11.97
N ILE A 194 6.89 1.93 -11.66
CA ILE A 194 7.56 2.20 -10.38
C ILE A 194 8.92 2.86 -10.69
N ILE A 195 8.99 4.18 -10.57
CA ILE A 195 10.07 4.98 -11.16
C ILE A 195 10.73 5.93 -10.15
N ASN A 196 12.06 5.91 -10.02
CA ASN A 196 12.82 6.90 -9.25
C ASN A 196 12.37 7.05 -7.78
N ASN A 197 11.95 5.96 -7.14
CA ASN A 197 11.60 5.96 -5.72
C ASN A 197 12.84 5.66 -4.85
N ASN A 198 12.77 6.08 -3.58
CA ASN A 198 13.73 5.69 -2.56
C ASN A 198 13.04 4.77 -1.54
N LEU A 199 13.44 3.51 -1.53
CA LEU A 199 12.79 2.46 -0.76
C LEU A 199 13.81 1.92 0.25
N SER A 200 13.42 1.85 1.52
CA SER A 200 14.37 1.34 2.51
C SER A 200 13.74 0.69 3.72
N ASP A 201 14.51 -0.11 4.44
CA ASP A 201 14.08 -0.70 5.71
C ASP A 201 12.76 -1.48 5.58
N ALA A 202 12.73 -2.40 4.61
CA ALA A 202 11.57 -3.22 4.29
C ALA A 202 11.83 -4.69 4.58
N GLY A 203 10.94 -5.30 5.37
CA GLY A 203 11.20 -6.57 6.01
C GLY A 203 11.31 -7.79 5.10
N HIS A 204 10.61 -7.75 3.96
CA HIS A 204 10.66 -8.79 2.95
C HIS A 204 11.33 -8.24 1.68
N GLU A 205 10.67 -7.34 0.96
CA GLU A 205 11.19 -6.78 -0.28
C GLU A 205 11.21 -5.24 -0.30
N GLY A 206 12.17 -4.64 -1.00
CA GLY A 206 12.00 -3.26 -1.47
C GLY A 206 10.81 -3.17 -2.43
N ILE A 207 10.80 -4.04 -3.44
CA ILE A 207 9.71 -4.15 -4.41
C ILE A 207 9.34 -5.62 -4.63
N ASP A 208 8.09 -5.96 -4.37
CA ASP A 208 7.50 -7.27 -4.67
C ASP A 208 6.68 -7.22 -5.97
N LEU A 209 7.04 -8.11 -6.90
CA LEU A 209 6.43 -8.30 -8.22
C LEU A 209 6.03 -9.78 -8.35
N LYS A 210 4.74 -10.07 -8.40
CA LYS A 210 4.19 -11.41 -8.62
C LYS A 210 3.20 -11.38 -9.81
N PHE A 211 2.74 -12.57 -10.21
CA PHE A 211 1.72 -12.82 -11.23
C PHE A 211 2.01 -12.21 -12.63
N ASN A 212 1.07 -12.30 -13.58
CA ASN A 212 1.23 -11.93 -15.01
C ASN A 212 1.45 -10.41 -15.27
N GLY A 213 2.03 -9.67 -14.33
CA GLY A 213 2.31 -8.25 -14.46
C GLY A 213 3.43 -7.97 -15.47
N ASN A 214 3.34 -6.81 -16.11
CA ASN A 214 4.34 -6.24 -17.01
C ASN A 214 4.79 -4.86 -16.51
N GLN A 215 5.02 -4.74 -15.20
CA GLN A 215 5.47 -3.52 -14.54
C GLN A 215 6.79 -3.00 -15.14
N GLU A 216 6.93 -1.68 -15.18
CA GLU A 216 8.20 -1.01 -15.49
C GLU A 216 8.84 -0.50 -14.19
N VAL A 217 10.00 -1.05 -13.81
CA VAL A 217 10.68 -0.77 -12.54
C VAL A 217 12.03 -0.11 -12.83
N VAL A 218 12.10 1.21 -12.69
CA VAL A 218 13.19 2.02 -13.26
C VAL A 218 13.78 3.00 -12.27
N GLY A 219 15.12 3.03 -12.16
CA GLY A 219 15.80 4.14 -11.50
C GLY A 219 15.54 4.23 -9.99
N ASN A 220 15.00 3.18 -9.36
CA ASN A 220 14.74 3.18 -7.93
C ASN A 220 16.05 2.99 -7.16
N THR A 221 16.17 3.65 -6.02
CA THR A 221 17.21 3.40 -5.03
C THR A 221 16.60 2.59 -3.91
N ILE A 222 17.16 1.41 -3.63
CA ILE A 222 16.63 0.45 -2.68
C ILE A 222 17.75 0.06 -1.72
N ASN A 223 17.51 0.18 -0.42
CA ASN A 223 18.50 -0.23 0.56
C ASN A 223 17.92 -0.81 1.83
N ASP A 224 18.71 -1.57 2.58
CA ASP A 224 18.28 -2.09 3.88
C ASP A 224 17.03 -2.98 3.81
N CYS A 225 16.88 -3.75 2.73
CA CYS A 225 15.78 -4.70 2.57
C CYS A 225 16.31 -6.14 2.61
N HIS A 226 15.44 -7.12 2.87
CA HIS A 226 15.87 -8.51 2.72
C HIS A 226 16.17 -8.82 1.25
N THR A 227 15.21 -8.62 0.36
CA THR A 227 15.43 -8.62 -1.09
C THR A 227 15.22 -7.23 -1.67
N GLY A 228 16.09 -6.76 -2.55
CA GLY A 228 15.90 -5.47 -3.23
C GLY A 228 14.65 -5.47 -4.10
N ILE A 229 14.61 -6.32 -5.11
CA ILE A 229 13.46 -6.51 -6.01
C ILE A 229 13.22 -8.00 -6.21
N ALA A 230 12.05 -8.50 -5.86
CA ALA A 230 11.64 -9.88 -6.14
C ALA A 230 10.66 -9.92 -7.30
N SER A 231 10.94 -10.74 -8.30
CA SER A 231 10.07 -11.04 -9.43
C SER A 231 9.73 -12.53 -9.44
N ILE A 232 8.52 -12.86 -9.01
CA ILE A 232 8.05 -14.24 -8.83
C ILE A 232 7.40 -14.80 -10.11
N ALA A 233 6.73 -13.95 -10.90
CA ALA A 233 6.15 -14.34 -12.19
C ALA A 233 5.97 -13.10 -13.08
N GLY A 234 5.57 -13.30 -14.33
CA GLY A 234 5.28 -12.22 -15.28
C GLY A 234 6.45 -11.86 -16.19
N SER A 235 6.41 -10.67 -16.78
CA SER A 235 7.39 -10.22 -17.78
C SER A 235 7.79 -8.76 -17.53
N GLN A 236 8.21 -8.45 -16.31
CA GLN A 236 8.57 -7.09 -15.89
C GLN A 236 9.85 -6.61 -16.56
N LEU A 237 9.96 -5.29 -16.72
CA LEU A 237 11.19 -4.62 -17.14
C LEU A 237 11.82 -3.94 -15.93
N ILE A 238 12.94 -4.48 -15.44
CA ILE A 238 13.65 -4.00 -14.25
C ILE A 238 14.98 -3.39 -14.69
N LYS A 239 15.10 -2.06 -14.71
CA LYS A 239 16.29 -1.41 -15.25
C LYS A 239 16.83 -0.24 -14.43
N ASN A 240 18.15 -0.09 -14.43
CA ASN A 240 18.86 1.06 -13.85
C ASN A 240 18.53 1.31 -12.37
N ASN A 241 18.19 0.28 -11.59
CA ASN A 241 17.96 0.40 -10.16
C ASN A 241 19.29 0.29 -9.41
N ILE A 242 19.41 1.00 -8.28
CA ILE A 242 20.55 0.93 -7.37
C ILE A 242 20.09 0.22 -6.11
N ILE A 243 20.68 -0.94 -5.82
CA ILE A 243 20.30 -1.79 -4.68
C ILE A 243 21.53 -1.93 -3.79
N THR A 244 21.46 -1.49 -2.54
CA THR A 244 22.59 -1.53 -1.62
C THR A 244 22.20 -2.02 -0.24
N ASN A 245 23.11 -2.70 0.46
CA ASN A 245 22.84 -3.17 1.82
C ASN A 245 21.56 -4.02 1.94
N CYS A 246 21.29 -4.84 0.92
CA CYS A 246 20.22 -5.84 0.94
C CYS A 246 20.82 -7.25 0.99
N GLY A 247 20.02 -8.24 1.42
CA GLY A 247 20.40 -9.65 1.34
C GLY A 247 20.55 -10.09 -0.12
N ASP A 248 19.54 -9.82 -0.93
CA ASP A 248 19.52 -10.07 -2.36
C ASP A 248 19.33 -8.79 -3.18
N GLY A 249 19.85 -8.79 -4.41
CA GLY A 249 19.71 -7.70 -5.37
C GLY A 249 18.37 -7.76 -6.10
N VAL A 250 18.40 -8.21 -7.35
CA VAL A 250 17.20 -8.56 -8.13
C VAL A 250 17.07 -10.09 -8.14
N TYR A 251 16.03 -10.60 -7.49
CA TYR A 251 15.66 -12.02 -7.52
C TYR A 251 14.61 -12.25 -8.62
N ILE A 252 14.86 -13.23 -9.49
CA ILE A 252 13.93 -13.64 -10.57
C ILE A 252 13.66 -15.13 -10.39
N ASP A 253 12.43 -15.48 -10.01
CA ASP A 253 11.99 -16.88 -9.88
C ASP A 253 11.93 -17.56 -11.25
N ALA A 254 12.01 -18.90 -11.27
CA ALA A 254 11.93 -19.70 -12.48
C ALA A 254 10.60 -19.53 -13.26
N GLN A 255 9.53 -19.09 -12.59
CA GLN A 255 8.24 -18.77 -13.22
C GLN A 255 8.19 -17.37 -13.84
N SER A 256 9.20 -16.53 -13.59
CA SER A 256 9.29 -15.19 -14.15
C SER A 256 10.10 -15.16 -15.45
N SER A 257 9.61 -14.34 -16.38
CA SER A 257 10.31 -13.97 -17.62
C SER A 257 10.79 -12.51 -17.59
N ALA A 258 10.92 -11.94 -16.38
CA ALA A 258 11.39 -10.57 -16.20
C ALA A 258 12.76 -10.33 -16.83
N THR A 259 12.94 -9.13 -17.37
CA THR A 259 14.19 -8.68 -17.95
C THR A 259 14.87 -7.70 -17.00
N SER A 260 16.07 -8.04 -16.54
CA SER A 260 16.89 -7.20 -15.65
C SER A 260 18.06 -6.58 -16.42
N ILE A 261 18.15 -5.25 -16.46
CA ILE A 261 19.14 -4.51 -17.27
C ILE A 261 19.81 -3.41 -16.43
N ASN A 262 21.15 -3.38 -16.40
CA ASN A 262 21.94 -2.31 -15.80
C ASN A 262 21.56 -1.96 -14.34
N ASN A 263 21.11 -2.94 -13.56
CA ASN A 263 20.89 -2.77 -12.14
C ASN A 263 22.23 -2.89 -11.40
N THR A 264 22.46 -2.03 -10.41
CA THR A 264 23.63 -2.10 -9.53
C THR A 264 23.23 -2.78 -8.24
N PHE A 265 24.00 -3.76 -7.80
CA PHE A 265 23.81 -4.40 -6.50
C PHE A 265 25.12 -4.39 -5.70
N VAL A 266 25.04 -3.86 -4.48
CA VAL A 266 26.08 -3.99 -3.45
C VAL A 266 25.43 -4.71 -2.25
N PRO A 267 25.76 -5.98 -1.97
CA PRO A 267 25.15 -6.72 -0.88
C PRO A 267 25.46 -6.08 0.47
N ALA A 268 24.65 -6.41 1.48
CA ALA A 268 25.00 -6.12 2.85
C ALA A 268 26.32 -6.82 3.25
N PRO A 269 27.12 -6.23 4.16
CA PRO A 269 28.28 -6.92 4.72
C PRO A 269 27.88 -8.28 5.31
N ALA A 270 28.70 -9.30 5.14
CA ALA A 270 28.38 -10.68 5.53
C ALA A 270 28.12 -10.84 7.05
N GLU A 271 28.71 -9.95 7.85
CA GLU A 271 28.55 -9.86 9.31
C GLU A 271 27.30 -9.10 9.75
N SER A 272 26.47 -8.60 8.82
CA SER A 272 25.29 -7.81 9.16
C SER A 272 24.25 -8.64 9.90
N GLN A 273 23.77 -8.15 11.05
CA GLN A 273 22.82 -8.83 11.94
C GLN A 273 21.55 -7.99 12.17
N ARG A 274 21.01 -7.38 11.10
CA ARG A 274 19.81 -6.56 11.22
C ARG A 274 18.58 -7.50 11.35
N ILE A 275 17.65 -7.12 12.22
CA ILE A 275 16.43 -7.88 12.51
C ILE A 275 15.25 -6.91 12.61
N TRP A 276 14.16 -7.23 11.93
CA TRP A 276 12.86 -6.59 12.14
C TRP A 276 12.06 -7.29 13.22
N ARG A 277 11.21 -6.53 13.92
CA ARG A 277 10.42 -7.06 15.04
C ARG A 277 8.97 -6.65 14.93
N TYR A 278 8.09 -7.60 15.21
CA TYR A 278 6.70 -7.36 15.54
C TYR A 278 6.34 -8.15 16.80
N GLY A 279 6.25 -7.46 17.94
CA GLY A 279 6.18 -8.11 19.25
C GLY A 279 7.40 -9.02 19.48
N ASN A 280 7.16 -10.31 19.70
CA ASN A 280 8.21 -11.33 19.87
C ASN A 280 8.65 -11.98 18.56
N TYR A 281 7.96 -11.73 17.45
CA TYR A 281 8.34 -12.25 16.14
C TYR A 281 9.49 -11.43 15.56
N THR A 282 10.45 -12.13 14.95
CA THR A 282 11.66 -11.53 14.39
C THR A 282 11.89 -12.01 12.97
N ILE A 283 12.19 -11.09 12.05
CA ILE A 283 12.64 -11.41 10.69
C ILE A 283 14.11 -11.02 10.56
N PRO A 284 15.03 -11.97 10.29
CA PRO A 284 16.39 -11.62 9.92
C PRO A 284 16.37 -10.92 8.57
N VAL A 285 17.00 -9.75 8.50
CA VAL A 285 17.05 -9.01 7.24
C VAL A 285 17.95 -9.69 6.23
N PHE A 286 19.05 -10.26 6.71
CA PHE A 286 20.06 -10.89 5.87
C PHE A 286 20.04 -12.39 6.16
N GLY A 287 19.83 -13.20 5.12
CA GLY A 287 19.70 -14.66 5.22
C GLY A 287 18.24 -15.12 5.29
N GLY A 288 17.99 -16.39 4.93
CA GLY A 288 16.64 -16.93 4.83
C GLY A 288 15.91 -16.98 6.19
N PRO A 289 14.57 -16.85 6.20
CA PRO A 289 13.79 -16.99 7.42
C PRO A 289 13.93 -18.41 7.97
N GLU A 290 13.94 -18.56 9.30
CA GLU A 290 13.84 -19.88 9.93
C GLU A 290 12.43 -20.43 9.73
N ILE A 291 12.24 -21.23 8.67
CA ILE A 291 10.97 -21.89 8.32
C ILE A 291 10.45 -22.76 9.46
#